data_AF-A0A136PUB7-F1
#
_entry.id   AF-A0A136PUB7-F1
#
_cell.length_a   1.000
_cell.length_b   1.000
_cell.length_c   1.000
_cell.angle_alpha   90.00
_cell.angle_beta   90.00
_cell.angle_gamma   90.00
#
_symmetry.space_group_name_H-M   'P 1'
#
loop_
_entity.id
_entity.type
_entity.pdbx_description
1 polymer ?
#
loop_
_entity_poly.entity_id
_entity_poly.type
_entity_poly.pdbx_seq_one_letter_code
_entity_poly.pdbx_strand_id
1 'polypeptide(L)' 'MKTYAKAITGAAVAGLTALGTALTDGQVTPAEWVGVAIATLGALGAIWAVPNAPAEQAR' A
#
# COMPACT_ATOMS: atom_id res chain seq x y z
N MET A 1 -12.49 5.86 -11.13
CA MET A 1 -11.78 5.73 -9.84
C MET A 1 -11.99 4.40 -9.12
N LYS A 2 -13.19 3.77 -9.14
CA LYS A 2 -13.47 2.53 -8.39
C LYS A 2 -12.52 1.36 -8.71
N THR A 3 -12.04 1.25 -9.95
CA THR A 3 -11.19 0.14 -10.42
C THR A 3 -9.85 0.05 -9.69
N TYR A 4 -9.28 1.19 -9.28
CA TYR A 4 -7.97 1.25 -8.61
C TYR A 4 -8.09 1.53 -7.11
N ALA A 5 -9.29 1.80 -6.60
CA ALA A 5 -9.50 2.18 -5.20
C ALA A 5 -8.93 1.13 -4.24
N LYS A 6 -9.14 -0.16 -4.52
CA LYS A 6 -8.58 -1.29 -3.75
C LYS A 6 -7.05 -1.23 -3.68
N ALA A 7 -6.40 -1.07 -4.83
CA ALA A 7 -4.95 -1.05 -4.93
C ALA A 7 -4.33 0.19 -4.26
N ILE A 8 -4.89 1.37 -4.52
CA ILE A 8 -4.41 2.63 -3.92
C ILE A 8 -4.60 2.60 -2.40
N THR A 9 -5.75 2.15 -1.92
CA THR A 9 -6.04 2.07 -0.48
C THR A 9 -5.10 1.08 0.20
N GLY A 10 -4.93 -0.11 -0.37
CA GLY A 10 -4.01 -1.10 0.19
C GLY A 10 -2.55 -0.66 0.18
N ALA A 11 -2.11 0.00 -0.89
CA ALA A 11 -0.78 0.59 -0.98
C ALA A 11 -0.57 1.68 0.09
N ALA A 12 -1.54 2.55 0.27
CA ALA A 12 -1.49 3.59 1.30
C ALA A 12 -1.40 2.99 2.71
N VAL A 13 -2.22 1.98 3.02
CA VAL A 13 -2.16 1.30 4.32
C VAL A 13 -0.80 0.64 4.54
N ALA A 14 -0.27 -0.06 3.55
CA ALA A 14 1.05 -0.69 3.65
C ALA A 14 2.18 0.35 3.87
N GLY A 15 2.20 1.41 3.07
CA GLY A 15 3.16 2.50 3.20
C GLY A 15 3.09 3.22 4.54
N LEU A 16 1.89 3.57 4.99
CA LEU A 16 1.66 4.23 6.28
C LEU A 16 2.02 3.33 7.46
N THR A 17 1.81 2.02 7.35
CA THR A 17 2.23 1.05 8.37
C THR A 17 3.74 1.00 8.48
N ALA A 18 4.45 0.89 7.34
CA ALA A 18 5.91 0.91 7.31
C ALA A 18 6.48 2.23 7.85
N LEU A 19 5.87 3.36 7.49
CA LEU A 19 6.25 4.68 7.98
C LEU A 19 6.00 4.81 9.50
N GLY A 20 4.88 4.29 9.99
CA GLY A 20 4.56 4.28 11.42
C GLY A 20 5.64 3.58 12.24
N THR A 21 6.16 2.45 11.75
CA THR A 21 7.30 1.76 12.38
C THR A 21 8.56 2.63 12.36
N ALA A 22 8.91 3.21 11.21
CA ALA A 22 10.10 4.06 11.05
C ALA A 22 10.06 5.34 11.90
N LEU A 23 8.88 5.83 12.28
CA LEU A 23 8.75 7.01 13.14
C LEU A 23 9.01 6.72 14.64
N THR A 24 9.15 5.46 15.03
CA THR A 24 9.23 5.05 16.45
C THR A 24 10.48 5.58 17.15
N ASP A 25 11.57 5.78 16.44
CA ASP A 25 12.85 6.28 16.98
C ASP A 25 13.04 7.81 16.78
N GLY A 26 12.01 8.49 16.26
CA GLY A 26 11.97 9.95 16.12
C GLY A 26 12.64 10.51 14.85
N GLN A 27 13.15 9.68 13.95
CA GLN A 27 13.74 10.13 12.69
C GLN A 27 13.58 9.08 11.60
N VAL A 28 13.29 9.50 10.36
CA VAL A 28 13.24 8.56 9.23
C VAL A 28 14.51 8.70 8.41
N THR A 29 15.36 7.69 8.46
CA THR A 29 16.60 7.61 7.69
C THR A 29 16.33 7.39 6.20
N PRO A 30 17.29 7.71 5.30
CA PRO A 30 17.14 7.44 3.87
C PRO A 30 16.86 5.97 3.55
N ALA A 31 17.42 5.03 4.33
CA ALA A 31 17.19 3.60 4.14
C ALA A 31 15.74 3.21 4.48
N GLU A 32 15.16 3.82 5.51
CA GLU A 32 13.76 3.59 5.88
C GLU A 32 12.80 4.16 4.85
N TRP A 33 13.11 5.31 4.26
CA TRP A 33 12.33 5.84 3.14
C TRP A 33 12.30 4.89 1.95
N VAL A 34 13.42 4.22 1.65
CA VAL A 34 13.46 3.16 0.63
C VAL A 34 12.55 2.00 1.05
N GLY A 35 12.60 1.57 2.32
CA GLY A 35 11.71 0.54 2.86
C GLY A 35 10.22 0.90 2.72
N VAL A 36 9.84 2.13 3.09
CA VAL A 36 8.47 2.66 2.95
C VAL A 36 8.04 2.68 1.48
N ALA A 37 8.92 3.12 0.58
CA ALA A 37 8.64 3.13 -0.86
C ALA A 37 8.44 1.72 -1.41
N ILE A 38 9.30 0.77 -1.04
CA ILE A 38 9.18 -0.64 -1.43
C ILE A 38 7.87 -1.23 -0.90
N ALA A 39 7.52 -1.00 0.36
CA ALA A 39 6.28 -1.48 0.95
C ALA A 39 5.05 -0.92 0.19
N THR A 40 5.06 0.38 -0.10
CA THR A 40 3.98 1.06 -0.82
C THR A 40 3.83 0.53 -2.25
N LEU A 41 4.93 0.52 -3.02
CA LEU A 41 4.93 0.11 -4.43
C LEU A 41 4.70 -1.40 -4.58
N GLY A 42 5.28 -2.20 -3.69
CA GLY A 42 5.07 -3.65 -3.63
C GLY A 42 3.61 -3.99 -3.37
N ALA A 43 2.98 -3.36 -2.37
CA ALA A 43 1.55 -3.53 -2.11
C ALA A 43 0.68 -3.01 -3.27
N LEU A 44 1.03 -1.87 -3.86
CA LEU A 44 0.32 -1.32 -5.02
C LEU A 44 0.31 -2.32 -6.18
N GLY A 45 1.48 -2.83 -6.57
CA GLY A 45 1.60 -3.81 -7.65
C GLY A 45 0.90 -5.13 -7.34
N ALA A 46 1.12 -5.67 -6.13
CA ALA A 46 0.52 -6.93 -5.71
C ALA A 46 -1.01 -6.87 -5.70
N ILE A 47 -1.60 -5.80 -5.16
CA ILE A 47 -3.07 -5.66 -5.07
C ILE A 47 -3.68 -5.29 -6.42
N TRP A 48 -2.98 -4.49 -7.23
CA TRP A 48 -3.41 -4.17 -8.59
C TRP A 48 -3.46 -5.42 -9.48
N ALA A 49 -2.50 -6.35 -9.32
CA ALA A 49 -2.48 -7.61 -10.07
C ALA A 49 -3.66 -8.54 -9.75
N VAL A 50 -4.34 -8.35 -8.60
CA VAL A 50 -5.52 -9.14 -8.23
C VAL A 50 -6.78 -8.54 -8.87
N PRO A 51 -7.50 -9.29 -9.73
CA PRO A 51 -8.74 -8.83 -10.34
C PRO A 51 -9.79 -8.42 -9.30
N ASN A 52 -10.64 -7.46 -9.65
CA ASN A 52 -11.82 -7.13 -8.83
C ASN A 52 -12.93 -8.13 -9.12
N ALA A 53 -13.65 -8.55 -8.08
CA ALA A 53 -14.80 -9.43 -8.27
C ALA A 53 -15.85 -8.74 -9.17
N PRO A 54 -16.47 -9.48 -10.11
CA PRO A 54 -17.55 -8.94 -10.92
C PRO A 54 -18.69 -8.43 -10.03
N ALA A 55 -19.23 -7.26 -10.36
CA ALA A 55 -20.23 -6.58 -9.54
C ALA A 55 -21.51 -7.40 -9.29
N GLU A 56 -21.81 -8.38 -10.14
CA GLU A 56 -22.91 -9.35 -10.01
C GLU A 56 -22.77 -10.24 -8.77
N GLN A 57 -21.54 -10.63 -8.40
CA GLN A 57 -21.26 -11.55 -7.30
C GLN A 57 -21.25 -10.87 -5.92
N ALA A 58 -21.45 -9.55 -5.86
CA ALA A 58 -21.38 -8.74 -4.64
C ALA A 58 -22.75 -8.30 -4.10
N ARG A 59 -23.85 -8.85 -4.63
CA ARG A 59 -25.24 -8.59 -4.19
C ARG A 59 -25.82 -9.78 -3.45
#